data_AF-A0A0F8ZTY0-F1
#
_entry.id   AF-A0A0F8ZTY0-F1
#
_cell.length_a   1.000
_cell.length_b   1.000
_cell.length_c   1.000
_cell.angle_alpha   90.00
_cell.angle_beta   90.00
_cell.angle_gamma   90.00
#
_symmetry.space_group_name_H-M   'P 1'
#
loop_
_entity.id
_entity.type
_entity.pdbx_description
1 polymer ?
#
loop_
_entity_poly.entity_id
_entity_poly.type
_entity_poly.pdbx_seq_one_letter_code
_entity_poly.pdbx_strand_id
1 'polypeptide(L)'
;MNYNVPFSQRSASKILKTVARGSKYNLPEGDTIRLFIWWKDGLARADLDLSAMFLDDDYNCKEQISYTKLKNKNIGAVHSGDITSAPKGASEFIDISIKKCLDKNIRYVMMSVSSYTQQPFYDLPECFAGIMTRQYP
;
A
#
# COMPACT_ATOMS: atom_id res chain seq x y z
N MET A 1 6.19 10.60 -21.51
CA MET A 1 5.60 9.31 -21.07
C MET A 1 6.52 8.22 -21.57
N ASN A 2 7.28 7.54 -20.70
CA ASN A 2 8.13 6.40 -21.07
C ASN A 2 7.54 5.14 -20.43
N TYR A 3 6.93 4.28 -21.25
CA TYR A 3 6.44 2.98 -20.82
C TYR A 3 7.48 1.91 -21.18
N ASN A 4 7.95 1.18 -20.18
CA ASN A 4 8.66 -0.07 -20.42
C ASN A 4 7.63 -1.18 -20.62
N VAL A 5 7.76 -1.95 -21.68
CA VAL A 5 6.91 -3.12 -21.95
C VAL A 5 7.46 -4.31 -21.17
N PRO A 6 6.65 -5.01 -20.35
CA PRO A 6 7.13 -6.16 -19.58
C PRO A 6 7.38 -7.37 -20.50
N PHE A 7 8.62 -7.89 -20.50
CA PHE A 7 9.03 -9.02 -21.33
C PHE A 7 8.88 -10.40 -20.66
N SER A 8 8.42 -10.48 -19.40
CA SER A 8 8.21 -11.75 -18.70
C SER A 8 6.94 -11.73 -17.85
N GLN A 9 5.95 -12.54 -18.22
CA GLN A 9 4.65 -12.64 -17.52
C GLN A 9 4.50 -13.98 -16.78
N ARG A 10 5.60 -14.53 -16.24
CA ARG A 10 5.59 -15.84 -15.55
C ARG A 10 5.05 -15.76 -14.11
N SER A 11 4.78 -14.56 -13.61
CA SER A 11 4.32 -14.30 -12.23
C SER A 11 3.28 -13.17 -12.18
N ALA A 12 2.40 -13.08 -13.18
CA ALA A 12 1.33 -12.09 -13.19
C ALA A 12 0.16 -12.55 -12.30
N SER A 13 -0.11 -11.80 -11.23
CA SER A 13 -1.37 -11.90 -10.49
C SER A 13 -2.51 -11.30 -11.32
N LYS A 14 -3.78 -11.56 -10.93
CA LYS A 14 -4.92 -10.80 -11.46
C LYS A 14 -4.68 -9.32 -11.15
N ILE A 15 -4.48 -8.50 -12.18
CA ILE A 15 -4.04 -7.11 -12.06
C ILE A 15 -5.00 -6.21 -12.85
N LEU A 16 -5.41 -5.09 -12.26
CA LEU A 16 -6.26 -4.08 -12.90
C LEU A 16 -5.50 -3.25 -13.96
N LYS A 17 -4.19 -3.06 -13.80
CA LYS A 17 -3.31 -2.36 -14.75
C LYS A 17 -1.86 -2.85 -14.64
N THR A 18 -1.31 -3.43 -15.71
CA THR A 18 0.08 -3.92 -15.71
C THR A 18 1.05 -2.75 -15.70
N VAL A 19 1.84 -2.64 -14.63
CA VAL A 19 2.92 -1.66 -14.49
C VAL A 19 4.24 -2.42 -14.52
N ALA A 20 5.12 -2.07 -15.47
CA ALA A 20 6.45 -2.65 -15.50
C ALA A 20 7.28 -2.15 -14.30
N ARG A 21 8.11 -3.03 -13.73
CA ARG A 21 9.05 -2.65 -12.68
C ARG A 21 9.90 -1.46 -13.12
N GLY A 22 10.09 -0.49 -12.23
CA GLY A 22 10.85 0.73 -12.50
C GLY A 22 10.07 1.83 -13.22
N SER A 23 8.79 1.60 -13.55
CA SER A 23 7.94 2.66 -14.09
C SER A 23 7.75 3.77 -13.06
N LYS A 24 7.75 5.02 -13.52
CA LYS A 24 7.45 6.20 -12.71
C LYS A 24 6.23 6.90 -13.32
N TYR A 25 5.34 7.35 -12.45
CA TYR A 25 4.16 8.12 -12.84
C TYR A 25 4.12 9.40 -12.01
N ASN A 26 3.62 10.47 -12.61
CA ASN A 26 3.25 11.63 -11.83
C ASN A 26 2.13 11.22 -10.87
N LEU A 27 2.19 11.73 -9.65
CA LEU A 27 1.08 11.57 -8.73
C LEU A 27 -0.15 12.26 -9.35
N PRO A 28 -1.32 11.60 -9.36
CA PRO A 28 -2.55 12.24 -9.79
C PRO A 28 -2.87 13.45 -8.89
N GLU A 29 -3.74 14.35 -9.35
CA GLU A 29 -4.18 15.48 -8.54
C GLU A 29 -4.81 15.02 -7.21
N GLY A 30 -4.53 15.76 -6.15
CA GLY A 30 -4.94 15.45 -4.78
C GLY A 30 -3.89 15.89 -3.76
N ASP A 31 -4.30 15.96 -2.50
CA ASP A 31 -3.42 16.31 -1.36
C ASP A 31 -3.10 15.10 -0.47
N THR A 32 -3.79 13.98 -0.72
CA THR A 32 -3.74 12.77 0.08
C THR A 32 -3.51 11.55 -0.81
N ILE A 33 -2.51 10.75 -0.45
CA ILE A 33 -2.26 9.42 -1.01
C ILE A 33 -2.91 8.39 -0.11
N ARG A 34 -3.73 7.53 -0.71
CA ARG A 34 -4.32 6.36 -0.05
C ARG A 34 -3.67 5.09 -0.57
N LEU A 35 -2.99 4.37 0.32
CA LEU A 35 -2.59 2.99 0.09
C LEU A 35 -3.76 2.08 0.45
N PHE A 36 -3.92 0.96 -0.25
CA PHE A 36 -4.94 -0.01 0.08
C PHE A 36 -4.49 -1.45 -0.18
N ILE A 37 -5.13 -2.36 0.55
CA ILE A 37 -5.19 -3.79 0.27
C ILE A 37 -6.65 -4.21 0.35
N TRP A 38 -7.10 -5.05 -0.58
CA TRP A 38 -8.33 -5.82 -0.50
C TRP A 38 -7.97 -7.29 -0.58
N TRP A 39 -8.57 -8.11 0.25
CA TRP A 39 -8.44 -9.56 0.16
C TRP A 39 -9.69 -10.26 0.63
N LYS A 40 -9.79 -11.55 0.30
CA LYS A 40 -10.82 -12.46 0.81
C LYS A 40 -10.16 -13.75 1.26
N ASP A 41 -10.63 -14.30 2.37
CA ASP A 41 -10.18 -15.60 2.88
C ASP A 41 -10.31 -16.68 1.81
N GLY A 42 -9.34 -17.58 1.77
CA GLY A 42 -9.32 -18.73 0.85
C GLY A 42 -9.87 -19.99 1.53
N LEU A 43 -9.13 -21.10 1.36
CA LEU A 43 -9.43 -22.36 2.07
C LEU A 43 -9.31 -22.23 3.60
N ALA A 44 -8.53 -21.26 4.06
CA ALA A 44 -8.35 -20.91 5.46
C ALA A 44 -8.34 -19.38 5.63
N ARG A 45 -8.44 -18.92 6.88
CA ARG A 45 -8.31 -17.50 7.27
C ARG A 45 -7.00 -16.92 6.76
N ALA A 46 -7.07 -15.76 6.11
CA ALA A 46 -5.90 -14.99 5.69
C ALA A 46 -5.83 -13.68 6.47
N ASP A 47 -4.73 -13.53 7.19
CA ASP A 47 -4.38 -12.36 7.98
C ASP A 47 -3.30 -11.58 7.20
N LEU A 48 -3.72 -10.48 6.57
CA LEU A 48 -2.86 -9.65 5.73
C LEU A 48 -2.69 -8.28 6.35
N ASP A 49 -1.43 -7.86 6.53
CA ASP A 49 -1.09 -6.57 7.12
C ASP A 49 -0.74 -5.55 6.03
N LEU A 50 -1.42 -4.41 6.01
CA LEU A 50 -0.96 -3.22 5.30
C LEU A 50 0.02 -2.41 6.17
N SER A 51 1.10 -1.93 5.56
CA SER A 51 2.08 -1.08 6.24
C SER A 51 2.71 -0.07 5.29
N ALA A 52 3.23 1.01 5.87
CA ALA A 52 3.94 2.07 5.15
C ALA A 52 5.20 2.48 5.91
N MET A 53 6.33 2.55 5.20
CA MET A 53 7.59 3.13 5.69
C MET A 53 7.83 4.48 5.02
N PHE A 54 8.23 5.47 5.80
CA PHE A 54 8.46 6.85 5.36
C PHE A 54 9.95 7.14 5.39
N LEU A 55 10.51 7.54 4.25
CA LEU A 55 11.95 7.68 4.05
C LEU A 55 12.30 9.10 3.61
N ASP A 56 13.45 9.62 4.04
CA ASP A 56 14.01 10.87 3.51
C ASP A 56 14.75 10.65 2.17
N ASP A 57 15.36 11.72 1.64
CA ASP A 57 16.09 11.70 0.35
C ASP A 57 17.26 10.71 0.33
N ASP A 58 17.85 10.43 1.50
CA ASP A 58 18.99 9.51 1.67
C ASP A 58 18.52 8.08 2.03
N TYR A 59 17.21 7.80 1.91
CA TYR A 59 16.58 6.54 2.26
C TYR A 59 16.63 6.15 3.75
N ASN A 60 16.88 7.11 4.65
CA ASN A 60 16.79 6.83 6.08
C ASN A 60 15.33 6.74 6.50
N CYS A 61 15.01 5.74 7.33
CA CYS A 61 13.67 5.60 7.89
C CYS A 61 13.37 6.72 8.89
N LYS A 62 12.35 7.52 8.58
CA LYS A 62 11.84 8.61 9.41
C LYS A 62 10.67 8.17 10.27
N GLU A 63 9.84 7.26 9.76
CA GLU A 63 8.62 6.80 10.43
C GLU A 63 8.07 5.51 9.80
N GLN A 64 7.20 4.81 10.51
CA GLN A 64 6.39 3.70 10.04
C GLN A 64 4.93 3.85 10.49
N ILE A 65 4.00 3.39 9.65
CA ILE A 65 2.60 3.13 10.00
C ILE A 65 2.29 1.66 9.70
N SER A 66 1.63 1.00 10.64
CA SER A 66 1.27 -0.43 10.60
C SER A 66 0.21 -0.72 11.66
N TYR A 67 -0.22 -1.98 11.78
CA TYR A 67 -1.12 -2.43 12.85
C TYR A 67 -0.63 -2.08 14.27
N THR A 68 0.70 -2.04 14.50
CA THR A 68 1.28 -1.65 15.81
C THR A 68 1.32 -0.14 16.04
N LYS A 69 1.17 0.67 15.00
CA LYS A 69 1.18 2.14 15.06
C LYS A 69 0.24 2.72 14.00
N LEU A 70 -1.04 2.77 14.36
CA LEU A 70 -2.11 3.11 13.41
C LEU A 70 -2.12 4.57 12.96
N LYS A 71 -1.45 5.52 13.63
CA LYS A 71 -1.48 6.93 13.21
C LYS A 71 -0.26 7.71 13.66
N ASN A 72 0.11 8.70 12.86
CA ASN A 72 1.01 9.77 13.26
C ASN A 72 0.51 11.11 12.71
N LYS A 73 0.01 11.96 13.61
CA LYS A 73 -0.53 13.29 13.28
C LYS A 73 0.50 14.26 12.70
N ASN A 74 1.78 14.11 13.07
CA ASN A 74 2.88 15.00 12.68
C ASN A 74 3.24 14.85 11.21
N ILE A 75 3.11 13.64 10.66
CA ILE A 75 3.30 13.35 9.22
C ILE A 75 1.97 13.25 8.48
N GLY A 76 0.84 13.28 9.19
CA GLY A 76 -0.50 13.19 8.59
C GLY A 76 -0.81 11.83 8.01
N ALA A 77 -0.42 10.75 8.71
CA ALA A 77 -0.66 9.39 8.28
C ALA A 77 -1.62 8.65 9.23
N VAL A 78 -2.59 7.92 8.67
CA VAL A 78 -3.63 7.19 9.41
C VAL A 78 -3.95 5.86 8.74
N HIS A 79 -3.86 4.77 9.50
CA HIS A 79 -4.30 3.42 9.17
C HIS A 79 -5.76 3.23 9.55
N SER A 80 -6.52 2.48 8.76
CA SER A 80 -7.96 2.21 9.00
C SER A 80 -8.26 1.29 10.20
N GLY A 81 -7.23 0.73 10.85
CA GLY A 81 -7.35 -0.40 11.77
C GLY A 81 -6.80 -1.69 11.17
N ASP A 82 -6.84 -2.76 11.95
CA ASP A 82 -6.25 -4.07 11.66
C ASP A 82 -7.36 -5.12 11.57
N ILE A 83 -7.50 -5.76 10.40
CA ILE A 83 -8.49 -6.80 10.12
C ILE A 83 -7.75 -8.12 9.91
N THR A 84 -8.04 -9.11 10.76
CA THR A 84 -7.30 -10.38 10.76
C THR A 84 -8.00 -11.53 10.03
N SER A 85 -9.19 -11.28 9.46
CA SER A 85 -10.04 -12.28 8.81
C SER A 85 -11.02 -11.63 7.84
N ALA A 86 -11.14 -12.17 6.63
CA ALA A 86 -11.92 -11.59 5.54
C ALA A 86 -12.83 -12.62 4.82
N PRO A 87 -13.77 -13.30 5.51
CA PRO A 87 -14.57 -14.38 4.90
C PRO A 87 -15.47 -13.90 3.76
N LYS A 88 -15.89 -12.62 3.81
CA LYS A 88 -16.68 -11.95 2.77
C LYS A 88 -15.87 -10.90 2.01
N GLY A 89 -14.57 -10.87 2.21
CA GLY A 89 -13.68 -9.81 1.74
C GLY A 89 -13.55 -8.66 2.75
N ALA A 90 -12.37 -8.04 2.80
CA ALA A 90 -12.05 -6.90 3.65
C ALA A 90 -11.04 -5.98 2.96
N SER A 91 -11.04 -4.69 3.32
CA SER A 91 -10.00 -3.74 2.92
C SER A 91 -9.35 -3.08 4.12
N GLU A 92 -8.06 -2.81 4.00
CA GLU A 92 -7.35 -1.85 4.83
C GLU A 92 -6.84 -0.68 4.00
N PHE A 93 -6.67 0.46 4.65
CA PHE A 93 -6.24 1.70 4.06
C PHE A 93 -5.19 2.41 4.92
N ILE A 94 -4.23 3.06 4.26
CA ILE A 94 -3.37 4.07 4.89
C ILE A 94 -3.51 5.37 4.12
N ASP A 95 -4.07 6.39 4.75
CA ASP A 95 -4.13 7.75 4.23
C ASP A 95 -2.91 8.56 4.66
N ILE A 96 -2.34 9.30 3.72
CA ILE A 96 -1.08 10.02 3.89
C ILE A 96 -1.19 11.41 3.28
N SER A 97 -1.06 12.44 4.10
CA SER A 97 -0.99 13.83 3.65
C SER A 97 0.35 14.12 2.96
N ILE A 98 0.29 14.50 1.68
CA ILE A 98 1.48 14.84 0.88
C ILE A 98 2.18 16.06 1.50
N LYS A 99 1.41 17.12 1.82
CA LYS A 99 1.95 18.36 2.38
C LYS A 99 2.71 18.11 3.68
N LYS A 100 2.11 17.37 4.63
CA LYS A 100 2.76 17.11 5.92
C LYS A 100 4.00 16.23 5.80
N CYS A 101 4.02 15.29 4.85
CA CYS A 101 5.22 14.52 4.57
C CYS A 101 6.36 15.42 4.07
N LEU A 102 6.07 16.30 3.10
CA LEU A 102 7.05 17.26 2.59
C LEU A 102 7.55 18.21 3.70
N ASP A 103 6.65 18.73 4.55
CA ASP A 103 7.00 19.58 5.70
C ASP A 103 7.92 18.85 6.72
N LYS A 104 7.97 17.50 6.69
CA LYS A 104 8.79 16.66 7.56
C LYS A 104 10.00 16.04 6.87
N ASN A 105 10.37 16.54 5.70
CA ASN A 105 11.48 16.04 4.89
C ASN A 105 11.36 14.54 4.54
N ILE A 106 10.13 14.08 4.32
CA ILE A 106 9.87 12.74 3.79
C ILE A 106 9.79 12.84 2.27
N ARG A 107 10.62 12.04 1.60
CA ARG A 107 10.69 11.98 0.14
C ARG A 107 9.95 10.78 -0.43
N TYR A 108 10.05 9.63 0.23
CA TYR A 108 9.50 8.38 -0.25
C TYR A 108 8.55 7.77 0.77
N VAL A 109 7.50 7.13 0.26
CA VAL A 109 6.64 6.24 1.02
C VAL A 109 6.70 4.87 0.36
N MET A 110 7.08 3.86 1.13
CA MET A 110 7.11 2.48 0.69
C MET A 110 5.92 1.73 1.29
N MET A 111 5.00 1.29 0.43
CA MET A 111 3.93 0.38 0.82
C MET A 111 4.49 -1.04 0.97
N SER A 112 4.08 -1.73 2.04
CA SER A 112 4.34 -3.16 2.24
C SER A 112 3.02 -3.85 2.54
N VAL A 113 2.83 -5.04 1.98
CA VAL A 113 1.76 -5.96 2.33
C VAL A 113 2.40 -7.27 2.75
N SER A 114 2.07 -7.74 3.95
CA SER A 114 2.60 -8.98 4.52
C SER A 114 1.47 -9.96 4.77
N SER A 115 1.74 -11.27 4.71
CA SER A 115 0.80 -12.29 5.16
C SER A 115 1.27 -12.86 6.49
N TYR A 116 0.61 -12.48 7.58
CA TYR A 116 0.93 -12.97 8.93
C TYR A 116 0.67 -14.48 9.05
N THR A 117 -0.40 -14.96 8.43
CA THR A 117 -0.73 -16.39 8.37
C THR A 117 -0.02 -17.14 7.23
N GLN A 118 0.93 -16.51 6.55
CA GLN A 118 1.87 -17.10 5.58
C GLN A 118 1.22 -17.66 4.30
N GLN A 119 0.01 -17.23 3.93
CA GLN A 119 -0.56 -17.64 2.66
C GLN A 119 0.17 -16.94 1.50
N PRO A 120 0.53 -17.68 0.45
CA PRO A 120 0.95 -17.05 -0.80
C PRO A 120 -0.19 -16.23 -1.38
N PHE A 121 0.08 -14.99 -1.80
CA PHE A 121 -0.96 -14.10 -2.33
C PHE A 121 -1.69 -14.66 -3.56
N TYR A 122 -1.04 -15.54 -4.33
CA TYR A 122 -1.65 -16.16 -5.52
C TYR A 122 -2.66 -17.28 -5.17
N ASP A 123 -2.61 -17.82 -3.95
CA ASP A 123 -3.56 -18.84 -3.47
C ASP A 123 -4.86 -18.22 -2.92
N LEU A 124 -4.87 -16.91 -2.68
CA LEU A 124 -6.06 -16.19 -2.24
C LEU A 124 -7.04 -15.99 -3.41
N PRO A 125 -8.36 -16.16 -3.19
CA PRO A 125 -9.36 -16.01 -4.25
C PRO A 125 -9.37 -14.59 -4.84
N GLU A 126 -9.19 -13.60 -3.97
CA GLU A 126 -9.05 -12.18 -4.29
C GLU A 126 -7.97 -11.57 -3.41
N CYS A 127 -7.01 -10.87 -4.01
CA CYS A 127 -5.95 -10.14 -3.30
C CYS A 127 -5.42 -9.03 -4.22
N PHE A 128 -5.76 -7.77 -3.92
CA PHE A 128 -5.37 -6.59 -4.71
C PHE A 128 -4.84 -5.50 -3.80
N ALA A 129 -3.63 -5.02 -4.08
CA ALA A 129 -3.04 -3.87 -3.41
C ALA A 129 -2.81 -2.72 -4.39
N GLY A 130 -2.81 -1.49 -3.90
CA GLY A 130 -2.53 -0.36 -4.77
C GLY A 130 -2.55 0.99 -4.07
N ILE A 131 -2.57 2.02 -4.91
CA ILE A 131 -2.49 3.42 -4.52
C ILE A 131 -3.61 4.17 -5.21
N MET A 132 -4.25 5.08 -4.50
CA MET A 132 -5.27 6.02 -4.99
C MET A 132 -4.94 7.43 -4.49
N THR A 133 -5.41 8.46 -5.18
CA THR A 133 -5.44 9.83 -4.65
C THR A 133 -6.85 10.21 -4.25
N ARG A 134 -6.95 11.11 -3.26
CA ARG A 134 -8.22 11.74 -2.86
C ARG A 134 -8.00 13.24 -2.65
N GLN A 135 -9.08 14.01 -2.75
CA GLN A 135 -9.12 15.34 -2.17
C GLN A 135 -9.58 15.18 -0.72
N TYR A 136 -8.73 15.63 0.21
CA TYR A 136 -8.90 15.61 1.66
C TYR A 136 -8.73 14.21 2.32
N PRO A 137 -8.11 14.15 3.53
CA PRO A 137 -8.01 12.92 4.32
C PRO A 137 -9.35 12.49 4.92
#